data_AF-A0A535J9D2-F1
#
_entry.id   AF-A0A535J9D2-F1
#
_cell.length_a   1.000
_cell.length_b   1.000
_cell.length_c   1.000
_cell.angle_alpha   90.00
_cell.angle_beta   90.00
_cell.angle_gamma   90.00
#
_symmetry.space_group_name_H-M   'P 1'
#
loop_
_entity.id
_entity.type
_entity.pdbx_description
1 polymer ?
#
loop_
_entity_poly.entity_id
_entity_poly.type
_entity_poly.pdbx_seq_one_letter_code
_entity_poly.pdbx_strand_id
1 'polypeptide(L)'
;MTTDGREDVRRECDKLGELVVQARLESDHFGTGKAFAWEWLLEQYYRRRREGESEERERTERTLKAAEDAAGAARAAAAGAQSAARWTMVAALSAAAAVVVSLAKYW
;
A
#
# COMPACT_ATOMS: atom_id res chain seq x y z
N MET A 1 -45.27 -9.33 9.16
CA MET A 1 -45.00 -9.27 10.61
C MET A 1 -43.67 -9.99 10.88
N THR A 2 -42.57 -9.51 10.29
CA THR A 2 -41.30 -10.30 10.20
C THR A 2 -40.03 -9.44 10.28
N THR A 3 -40.14 -8.12 10.26
CA THR A 3 -39.00 -7.20 10.36
C THR A 3 -38.53 -6.99 11.80
N ASP A 4 -39.45 -6.94 12.77
CA ASP A 4 -39.12 -6.81 14.21
C ASP A 4 -38.23 -7.95 14.68
N GLY A 5 -38.62 -9.21 14.41
CA GLY A 5 -37.84 -10.37 14.82
C GLY A 5 -36.43 -10.44 14.20
N ARG A 6 -36.25 -9.87 13.00
CA ARG A 6 -34.92 -9.80 12.35
C ARG A 6 -34.04 -8.76 13.01
N GLU A 7 -34.57 -7.58 13.31
CA GLU A 7 -33.81 -6.53 14.01
C GLU A 7 -33.49 -6.92 15.45
N ASP A 8 -34.40 -7.61 16.14
CA ASP A 8 -34.17 -8.10 17.50
C ASP A 8 -33.02 -9.11 17.55
N VAL A 9 -33.03 -10.10 16.64
CA VAL A 9 -31.93 -11.08 16.54
C VAL A 9 -30.61 -10.41 16.15
N ARG A 10 -30.64 -9.42 15.25
CA ARG A 10 -29.44 -8.65 14.88
C ARG A 10 -28.89 -7.87 16.09
N ARG A 11 -29.73 -7.17 16.84
CA ARG A 11 -29.30 -6.45 18.06
C ARG A 11 -28.77 -7.39 19.13
N GLU A 12 -29.34 -8.59 19.26
CA GLU A 12 -28.80 -9.60 20.16
C GLU A 12 -27.42 -10.08 19.70
N CYS A 13 -27.24 -10.34 18.40
CA CYS A 13 -25.95 -10.74 17.84
C CYS A 13 -24.89 -9.64 18.03
N ASP A 14 -25.25 -8.37 17.82
CA ASP A 14 -24.35 -7.23 18.06
C ASP A 14 -23.88 -7.17 19.53
N LYS A 15 -24.75 -7.51 20.49
CA LYS A 15 -24.39 -7.52 21.92
C LYS A 15 -23.51 -8.70 22.31
N LEU A 16 -23.76 -9.87 21.72
CA LEU A 16 -23.04 -11.11 22.04
C LEU A 16 -21.65 -11.14 21.42
N GLY A 17 -21.49 -10.54 20.23
CA GLY A 17 -20.27 -10.59 19.46
C GLY A 17 -20.07 -11.92 18.73
N GLU A 18 -19.20 -11.90 17.73
CA GLU A 18 -19.13 -12.96 16.72
C GLU A 18 -18.80 -14.35 17.25
N LEU A 19 -17.83 -14.46 18.17
CA LEU A 19 -17.41 -15.75 18.71
C LEU A 19 -18.55 -16.44 19.48
N VAL A 20 -19.33 -15.65 20.23
CA VAL A 20 -20.45 -16.17 21.02
C VAL A 20 -21.63 -16.52 20.12
N VAL A 21 -21.89 -15.70 19.10
CA VAL A 21 -22.91 -15.96 18.08
C VAL A 21 -22.59 -17.25 17.32
N GLN A 22 -21.34 -17.46 16.91
CA GLN A 22 -20.89 -18.68 16.25
C GLN A 22 -21.06 -19.92 17.15
N ALA A 23 -20.60 -19.87 18.40
CA ALA A 23 -20.75 -20.99 19.33
C ALA A 23 -22.23 -21.34 19.62
N ARG A 24 -23.09 -20.33 19.74
CA ARG A 24 -24.55 -20.52 19.91
C ARG A 24 -25.21 -21.11 18.66
N LEU A 25 -24.73 -20.76 17.47
CA LEU A 25 -25.22 -21.31 16.21
C LEU A 25 -24.85 -22.77 16.02
N GLU A 26 -23.62 -23.14 16.41
CA GLU A 26 -23.17 -24.54 16.44
C GLU A 26 -23.96 -25.38 17.44
N SER A 27 -24.36 -24.77 18.56
CA SER A 27 -25.17 -25.41 19.60
C SER A 27 -26.69 -25.33 19.35
N ASP A 28 -27.13 -24.82 18.20
CA ASP A 28 -28.55 -24.64 17.81
C ASP A 28 -29.41 -23.78 18.77
N HIS A 29 -28.79 -22.91 19.57
CA HIS A 29 -29.47 -22.09 20.58
C HIS A 29 -30.23 -20.89 20.02
N PHE A 30 -30.21 -20.67 18.70
CA PHE A 30 -30.94 -19.58 18.05
C PHE A 30 -32.34 -19.96 17.58
N GLY A 31 -32.72 -21.24 17.62
CA GLY A 31 -34.04 -21.71 17.19
C GLY A 31 -34.45 -21.15 15.82
N THR A 32 -35.61 -20.47 15.77
CA THR A 32 -36.14 -19.86 14.55
C THR A 32 -35.34 -18.63 14.05
N GLY A 33 -34.49 -18.04 14.89
CA GLY A 33 -33.61 -16.91 14.56
C GLY A 33 -32.29 -17.30 13.89
N LYS A 34 -32.03 -18.60 13.72
CA LYS A 34 -30.77 -19.15 13.18
C LYS A 34 -30.37 -18.53 11.84
N ALA A 35 -31.31 -18.39 10.92
CA ALA A 35 -31.05 -17.81 9.60
C ALA A 35 -30.55 -16.36 9.70
N PHE A 36 -31.14 -15.56 10.58
CA PHE A 36 -30.76 -14.15 10.76
C PHE A 36 -29.41 -13.99 11.47
N ALA A 37 -29.08 -14.87 12.41
CA ALA A 37 -27.75 -14.90 13.04
C ALA A 37 -26.65 -15.30 12.03
N TRP A 38 -26.97 -16.19 11.09
CA TRP A 38 -26.06 -16.56 9.99
C TRP A 38 -25.86 -15.43 8.98
N GLU A 39 -26.94 -14.74 8.60
CA GLU A 39 -26.84 -13.52 7.79
C GLU A 39 -25.97 -12.45 8.47
N TRP A 40 -26.12 -12.26 9.77
CA TRP A 40 -25.33 -11.30 10.53
C TRP A 40 -23.84 -11.67 10.53
N LEU A 41 -23.48 -12.94 10.73
CA LEU A 41 -22.07 -13.39 10.66
C LEU A 41 -21.47 -13.18 9.26
N LEU A 42 -22.24 -13.45 8.20
CA LEU A 42 -21.82 -13.19 6.83
C LEU A 42 -21.59 -11.68 6.60
N GLU A 43 -22.46 -10.83 7.14
CA GLU A 43 -22.31 -9.38 7.05
C GLU A 43 -21.01 -8.89 7.71
N GLN A 44 -20.65 -9.42 8.89
CA GLN A 44 -19.39 -9.10 9.55
C GLN A 44 -18.16 -9.57 8.77
N TYR A 45 -18.23 -10.78 8.20
CA TYR A 45 -17.16 -11.31 7.35
C TYR A 45 -16.88 -10.41 6.15
N TYR A 46 -17.92 -10.00 5.41
CA TYR A 46 -17.76 -9.12 4.25
C TYR A 46 -17.32 -7.70 4.64
N ARG A 47 -17.75 -7.20 5.80
CA ARG A 47 -17.31 -5.90 6.32
C ARG A 47 -15.81 -5.90 6.56
N ARG A 48 -15.29 -6.88 7.32
CA ARG A 48 -13.84 -7.06 7.52
C ARG A 48 -13.07 -7.21 6.22
N ARG A 49 -13.61 -7.97 5.28
CA ARG A 49 -12.94 -8.19 4.00
C ARG A 49 -12.79 -6.88 3.22
N ARG A 50 -13.83 -6.04 3.18
CA ARG A 50 -13.75 -4.72 2.54
C ARG A 50 -12.77 -3.79 3.24
N GLU A 51 -12.76 -3.81 4.57
CA GLU A 51 -11.80 -3.03 5.36
C GLU A 51 -10.36 -3.48 5.09
N GLY A 52 -10.08 -4.80 5.11
CA GLY A 52 -8.77 -5.36 4.79
C GLY A 52 -8.31 -5.10 3.35
N GLU A 53 -9.21 -5.23 2.37
CA GLU A 53 -8.92 -4.90 0.96
C GLU A 53 -8.60 -3.40 0.78
N SER A 54 -9.21 -2.52 1.56
CA SER A 54 -8.90 -1.08 1.52
C SER A 54 -7.51 -0.76 2.07
N GLU A 55 -7.10 -1.40 3.16
CA GLU A 55 -5.74 -1.23 3.72
C GLU A 55 -4.64 -1.79 2.80
N GLU A 56 -4.87 -2.94 2.19
CA GLU A 56 -3.92 -3.55 1.27
C GLU A 56 -3.76 -2.71 -0.01
N ARG A 57 -4.88 -2.16 -0.51
CA ARG A 57 -4.87 -1.24 -1.65
C ARG A 57 -4.10 0.04 -1.33
N GLU A 58 -4.32 0.64 -0.16
CA GLU A 58 -3.61 1.85 0.26
C GLU A 58 -2.11 1.59 0.44
N ARG A 59 -1.73 0.43 1.01
CA ARG A 59 -0.31 0.02 1.10
C ARG A 59 0.31 -0.15 -0.28
N THR A 60 -0.38 -0.79 -1.21
CA THR A 60 0.09 -1.00 -2.59
C THR A 60 0.23 0.32 -3.35
N GLU A 61 -0.68 1.26 -3.14
CA GLU A 61 -0.59 2.59 -3.73
C GLU A 61 0.60 3.38 -3.19
N ARG A 62 0.86 3.30 -1.87
CA ARG A 62 2.05 3.92 -1.28
C ARG A 62 3.35 3.31 -1.78
N THR A 63 3.41 1.98 -1.97
CA THR A 63 4.62 1.32 -2.49
C THR A 63 4.84 1.62 -3.97
N LEU A 64 3.78 1.67 -4.77
CA LEU A 64 3.85 2.10 -6.17
C LEU A 64 4.35 3.54 -6.29
N LYS A 65 3.81 4.45 -5.49
CA LYS A 65 4.24 5.85 -5.47
C LYS A 65 5.71 6.00 -5.07
N ALA A 66 6.15 5.27 -4.05
CA ALA A 66 7.57 5.25 -3.66
C ALA A 66 8.48 4.70 -4.77
N ALA A 67 8.00 3.70 -5.53
CA ALA A 67 8.74 3.17 -6.69
C ALA A 67 8.80 4.18 -7.84
N GLU A 68 7.72 4.91 -8.12
CA GLU A 68 7.69 6.00 -9.11
C GLU A 68 8.63 7.14 -8.72
N ASP A 69 8.62 7.55 -7.45
CA ASP A 69 9.50 8.59 -6.93
C ASP A 69 10.97 8.15 -6.99
N ALA A 70 11.28 6.89 -6.66
CA ALA A 70 12.62 6.33 -6.79
C ALA A 70 13.08 6.24 -8.25
N ALA A 71 12.20 5.86 -9.18
CA ALA A 71 12.49 5.84 -10.61
C ALA A 71 12.69 7.27 -11.16
N GLY A 72 11.93 8.25 -10.67
CA GLY A 72 12.10 9.67 -10.97
C GLY A 72 13.44 10.20 -10.46
N ALA A 73 13.81 9.89 -9.23
CA ALA A 73 15.09 10.24 -8.63
C ALA A 73 16.27 9.59 -9.38
N ALA A 74 16.15 8.32 -9.78
CA ALA A 74 17.17 7.64 -10.57
C ALA A 74 17.36 8.28 -11.96
N ARG A 75 16.28 8.71 -12.62
CA ARG A 75 16.36 9.45 -13.89
C ARG A 75 16.98 10.84 -13.71
N ALA A 76 16.65 11.55 -12.64
CA ALA A 76 17.25 12.83 -12.32
C ALA A 76 18.75 12.69 -11.99
N ALA A 77 19.14 11.64 -11.25
CA ALA A 77 20.53 11.32 -10.97
C ALA A 77 21.31 10.92 -12.24
N ALA A 78 20.71 10.14 -13.14
CA ALA A 78 21.30 9.80 -14.43
C ALA A 78 21.51 11.03 -15.33
N ALA A 79 20.55 11.97 -15.34
CA ALA A 79 20.69 13.24 -16.04
C ALA A 79 21.79 14.14 -15.43
N GLY A 80 21.90 14.15 -14.09
CA GLY A 80 22.97 14.84 -13.37
C GLY A 80 24.36 14.22 -13.61
N ALA A 81 24.43 12.89 -13.75
CA ALA A 81 25.68 12.19 -14.06
C ALA A 81 26.16 12.51 -15.49
N GLN A 82 25.26 12.62 -16.47
CA GLN A 82 25.63 13.01 -17.84
C GLN A 82 26.14 14.46 -17.92
N SER A 83 25.53 15.39 -17.17
CA SER A 83 26.01 16.78 -17.15
C SER A 83 27.36 16.88 -16.42
N ALA A 84 27.54 16.19 -15.30
CA ALA A 84 28.82 16.12 -14.59
C ALA A 84 29.94 15.53 -15.47
N ALA A 85 29.67 14.45 -16.22
CA ALA A 85 30.63 13.83 -17.13
C ALA A 85 31.12 14.78 -18.24
N ARG A 86 30.24 15.66 -18.74
CA ARG A 86 30.60 16.67 -19.75
C ARG A 86 31.57 17.70 -19.16
N TRP A 87 31.33 18.17 -17.94
CA TRP A 87 32.23 19.11 -17.28
C TRP A 87 33.58 18.50 -16.91
N THR A 88 33.62 17.23 -16.48
CA THR A 88 34.88 16.54 -16.21
C THR A 88 35.73 16.35 -17.47
N MET A 89 35.11 16.10 -18.62
CA MET A 89 35.82 15.99 -19.90
C MET A 89 36.43 17.34 -20.32
N VAL A 90 35.68 18.44 -20.15
CA VAL A 90 36.18 19.80 -20.41
C VAL A 90 37.35 20.16 -19.50
N ALA A 91 37.26 19.83 -18.21
CA ALA A 91 38.35 20.05 -17.25
C ALA A 91 39.61 19.23 -17.61
N ALA A 92 39.43 17.97 -18.02
CA ALA A 92 40.54 17.12 -18.45
C ALA A 92 41.25 17.68 -19.70
N LEU A 93 40.48 18.15 -20.70
CA LEU A 93 41.03 18.74 -21.92
C LEU A 93 41.79 20.05 -21.65
N SER A 94 41.27 20.89 -20.75
CA SER A 94 41.94 22.16 -20.38
C SER A 94 43.21 21.92 -19.55
N ALA A 95 43.21 20.93 -18.66
CA ALA A 95 44.43 20.50 -17.96
C ALA A 95 45.49 19.96 -18.95
N ALA A 96 45.09 19.11 -19.90
CA ALA A 96 45.99 18.60 -20.93
C ALA A 96 46.59 19.72 -21.81
N ALA A 97 45.76 20.71 -22.22
CA ALA A 97 46.23 21.86 -22.99
C ALA A 97 47.24 22.72 -22.20
N ALA A 98 47.01 22.94 -20.90
CA ALA A 98 47.92 23.70 -20.05
C ALA A 98 49.30 23.00 -19.89
N VAL A 99 49.33 21.66 -19.82
CA VAL A 99 50.56 20.88 -19.78
C VAL A 99 51.33 21.00 -21.10
N VAL A 100 50.66 20.92 -22.25
CA VAL A 100 51.27 21.07 -23.58
C VAL A 100 51.86 22.47 -23.77
N VAL A 101 51.12 23.52 -23.40
CA VAL A 101 51.61 24.92 -23.46
C VAL A 101 52.80 25.13 -22.53
N SER A 102 52.79 24.52 -21.34
CA SER A 102 53.92 24.60 -20.41
C SER A 102 55.16 23.92 -20.99
N LEU A 103 55.03 22.71 -21.54
CA LEU A 103 56.12 21.98 -22.19
C LEU A 103 56.69 22.75 -23.39
N ALA A 104 55.83 23.37 -24.20
CA ALA A 104 56.24 24.19 -25.35
C ALA A 104 56.99 25.47 -24.97
N LYS A 105 56.82 25.96 -23.72
CA LYS A 105 57.55 27.13 -23.21
C LYS A 105 58.96 26.80 -22.72
N TYR A 106 59.23 25.52 -22.42
CA TYR A 106 60.53 25.04 -21.93
C TYR A 106 61.39 24.37 -23.01
N TRP A 107 60.95 24.41 -24.27
CA TRP A 107 61.72 24.08 -25.47
C TRP A 107 62.05 25.35 -26.25
#